data_AF-A0A976HSM0-F1
#
_entry.id   AF-A0A976HSM0-F1
#
_cell.length_a   1.000
_cell.length_b   1.000
_cell.length_c   1.000
_cell.angle_alpha   90.00
_cell.angle_beta   90.00
_cell.angle_gamma   90.00
#
_symmetry.space_group_name_H-M   'P 1'
#
loop_
_entity.id
_entity.type
_entity.pdbx_description
1 polymer ?
#
loop_
_entity_poly.entity_id
_entity_poly.type
_entity_poly.pdbx_seq_one_letter_code
_entity_poly.pdbx_strand_id
1 'polypeptide(L)'
;MNMKTTLFPLMISIILLIVSSCSIEESAIPDNPNVDLVCGTKNPLTDLSWLADKLKIVLTGSPHEEKTNGVVLFEYNGKSVIEIQSYLSSSLNMHQYYCDGTKLDFDSLTTYKEYEKYLSTRKKIKVLYGTEIWKFTK
;
A
#
# COMPACT_ATOMS: atom_id res chain seq x y z
N MET A 1 -76.14 17.73 20.69
CA MET A 1 -75.20 18.25 21.69
C MET A 1 -73.85 18.38 20.98
N ASN A 2 -73.48 19.61 20.63
CA ASN A 2 -72.26 19.94 19.86
C ASN A 2 -71.08 20.05 20.82
N MET A 3 -69.96 19.38 20.55
CA MET A 3 -68.71 19.59 21.27
C MET A 3 -67.63 20.12 20.32
N LYS A 4 -66.90 21.12 20.81
CA LYS A 4 -66.16 22.14 20.08
C LYS A 4 -64.79 21.66 19.58
N THR A 5 -64.42 22.21 18.44
CA THR A 5 -63.06 22.33 17.88
C THR A 5 -62.17 23.23 18.74
N THR A 6 -60.90 22.84 18.95
CA THR A 6 -59.78 23.77 19.18
C THR A 6 -58.51 23.26 18.50
N LEU A 7 -57.93 24.13 17.67
CA LEU A 7 -56.68 24.04 16.91
C LEU A 7 -55.43 24.32 17.77
N PHE A 8 -54.32 23.62 17.48
CA PHE A 8 -52.87 24.02 17.44
C PHE A 8 -52.20 24.69 18.66
N PRO A 9 -50.84 24.86 18.75
CA PRO A 9 -49.70 24.26 18.01
C PRO A 9 -48.54 23.77 18.95
N LEU A 10 -47.44 23.29 18.35
CA LEU A 10 -46.04 23.41 18.83
C LEU A 10 -45.64 22.73 20.16
N MET A 11 -45.06 21.53 20.07
CA MET A 11 -43.86 21.18 20.84
C MET A 11 -42.93 20.34 19.95
N ILE A 12 -42.09 21.07 19.20
CA ILE A 12 -40.83 20.58 18.63
C ILE A 12 -39.88 20.38 19.82
N SER A 13 -39.38 19.16 20.04
CA SER A 13 -38.01 18.96 20.56
C SER A 13 -37.58 17.49 20.50
N ILE A 14 -36.80 17.20 19.47
CA ILE A 14 -35.49 16.53 19.57
C ILE A 14 -35.52 15.16 20.26
N ILE A 15 -35.77 14.11 19.47
CA ILE A 15 -35.15 12.80 19.68
C ILE A 15 -34.35 12.50 18.42
N LEU A 16 -33.15 13.08 18.37
CA LEU A 16 -32.13 12.84 17.36
C LEU A 16 -30.80 12.52 18.07
N LEU A 17 -30.78 11.37 18.73
CA LEU A 17 -29.62 10.69 19.30
C LEU A 17 -29.97 9.21 19.11
N ILE A 18 -29.29 8.39 18.34
CA ILE A 18 -27.87 8.05 18.45
C ILE A 18 -27.36 7.72 17.04
N VAL A 19 -26.52 8.59 16.49
CA VAL A 19 -25.66 8.29 15.33
C VAL A 19 -24.44 7.52 15.80
N SER A 20 -24.14 6.43 15.10
CA SER A 20 -22.82 5.79 14.93
C SER A 20 -21.68 6.29 15.81
N SER A 21 -21.37 5.56 16.88
CA SER A 21 -20.00 5.58 17.42
C SER A 21 -19.19 4.51 16.71
N CYS A 22 -18.62 4.92 15.58
CA CYS A 22 -17.47 4.26 14.97
C CYS A 22 -16.29 4.49 15.94
N SER A 23 -15.89 3.46 16.68
CA SER A 23 -14.56 3.47 17.31
C SER A 23 -13.58 2.91 16.28
N ILE A 24 -13.24 3.75 15.29
CA ILE A 24 -11.96 3.60 14.62
C ILE A 24 -10.94 3.83 15.71
N GLU A 25 -10.18 2.80 16.07
CA GLU A 25 -8.96 2.98 16.83
C GLU A 25 -8.05 3.88 15.98
N GLU A 26 -8.10 5.16 16.30
CA GLU A 26 -7.15 6.16 15.86
C GLU A 26 -5.80 5.72 16.43
N SER A 27 -5.06 4.92 15.64
CA SER A 27 -3.63 4.76 15.84
C SER A 27 -3.07 6.17 15.87
N ALA A 28 -2.70 6.61 17.06
CA ALA A 28 -2.07 7.90 17.31
C ALA A 28 -1.03 8.13 16.22
N ILE A 29 -1.34 9.02 15.27
CA ILE A 29 -0.37 9.54 14.32
C ILE A 29 0.46 10.50 15.17
N PRO A 30 1.73 10.19 15.49
CA PRO A 30 2.56 11.19 16.13
C PRO A 30 2.78 12.29 15.09
N ASP A 31 2.43 13.52 15.45
CA ASP A 31 2.74 14.75 14.73
C ASP A 31 4.25 14.84 14.44
N ASN A 32 4.67 14.29 13.31
CA ASN A 32 5.93 14.65 12.68
C ASN A 32 5.71 14.81 11.17
N PRO A 33 5.59 16.04 10.66
CA PRO A 33 5.28 16.31 9.26
C PRO A 33 6.43 15.99 8.28
N ASN A 34 7.53 15.37 8.73
CA ASN A 34 8.71 15.10 7.90
C ASN A 34 9.24 13.66 7.96
N VAL A 35 8.47 12.71 8.48
CA VAL A 35 8.85 11.29 8.34
C VAL A 35 8.02 10.69 7.22
N ASP A 36 8.62 10.56 6.03
CA ASP A 36 8.05 9.80 4.90
C ASP A 36 7.94 8.31 5.28
N LEU A 37 6.90 7.98 6.04
CA LEU A 37 6.58 6.61 6.40
C LEU A 37 6.24 5.81 5.14
N VAL A 38 6.84 4.64 5.00
CA VAL A 38 6.51 3.66 3.97
C VAL A 38 5.83 2.52 4.68
N CYS A 39 4.60 2.18 4.30
CA CYS A 39 3.87 1.09 4.94
C CYS A 39 3.78 1.24 6.48
N GLY A 40 3.65 2.48 6.96
CA GLY A 40 3.58 2.79 8.40
C GLY A 40 4.92 2.74 9.15
N THR A 41 6.04 2.49 8.46
CA THR A 41 7.38 2.43 9.08
C THR A 41 8.34 3.46 8.48
N LYS A 42 9.27 3.91 9.32
CA LYS A 42 10.40 4.77 8.90
C LYS A 42 11.44 3.99 8.09
N ASN A 43 11.70 2.73 8.45
CA ASN A 43 12.71 1.87 7.82
C ASN A 43 12.07 0.55 7.35
N PRO A 44 11.31 0.55 6.24
CA PRO A 44 10.58 -0.63 5.78
C PRO A 44 11.47 -1.85 5.53
N LEU A 45 12.75 -1.65 5.15
CA LEU A 45 13.69 -2.74 4.86
C LEU A 45 14.06 -3.57 6.11
N THR A 46 13.94 -2.99 7.31
CA THR A 46 14.27 -3.65 8.58
C THR A 46 13.02 -3.91 9.43
N ASP A 47 12.03 -3.03 9.36
CA ASP A 47 10.88 -3.04 10.25
C ASP A 47 9.72 -3.89 9.70
N LEU A 48 9.67 -4.12 8.38
CA LEU A 48 8.76 -5.11 7.78
C LEU A 48 9.46 -6.46 7.75
N SER A 49 9.11 -7.35 8.69
CA SER A 49 9.72 -8.68 8.82
C SER A 49 9.69 -9.49 7.51
N TRP A 50 8.54 -9.51 6.84
CA TRP A 50 8.37 -10.23 5.56
C TRP A 50 9.30 -9.71 4.46
N LEU A 51 9.61 -8.41 4.46
CA LEU A 51 10.50 -7.79 3.48
C LEU A 51 11.95 -8.08 3.83
N ALA A 52 12.31 -7.92 5.10
CA ALA A 52 13.64 -8.24 5.61
C ALA A 52 14.04 -9.68 5.28
N ASP A 53 13.11 -10.63 5.43
CA ASP A 53 13.36 -12.04 5.09
C ASP A 53 13.56 -12.28 3.60
N LYS A 54 12.80 -11.61 2.73
CA LYS A 54 13.02 -11.68 1.27
C LYS A 54 14.34 -11.05 0.86
N LEU A 55 14.74 -9.96 1.52
CA LEU A 55 16.01 -9.28 1.25
C LEU A 55 17.22 -10.15 1.58
N LYS A 56 17.17 -10.96 2.63
CA LYS A 56 18.26 -11.91 2.94
C LYS A 56 18.55 -12.87 1.79
N ILE A 57 17.54 -13.22 0.99
CA ILE A 57 17.66 -14.14 -0.14
C ILE A 57 18.09 -13.39 -1.40
N VAL A 58 17.52 -12.20 -1.63
CA VAL A 58 17.77 -11.42 -2.84
C VAL A 58 19.14 -10.76 -2.85
N LEU A 59 19.67 -10.40 -1.68
CA LEU A 59 20.95 -9.71 -1.53
C LEU A 59 22.16 -10.64 -1.46
N THR A 60 22.00 -11.94 -1.67
CA THR A 60 23.14 -12.86 -1.79
C THR A 60 23.61 -12.87 -3.23
N GLY A 61 24.84 -12.44 -3.52
CA GLY A 61 25.41 -12.47 -4.87
C GLY A 61 26.82 -11.88 -4.93
N SER A 62 27.38 -11.79 -6.11
CA SER A 62 28.61 -11.02 -6.36
C SER A 62 28.33 -9.51 -6.36
N PRO A 63 29.34 -8.64 -6.11
CA PRO A 63 29.15 -7.18 -6.11
C PRO A 63 28.63 -6.60 -7.43
N HIS A 64 28.71 -7.35 -8.54
CA HIS A 64 28.14 -6.96 -9.82
C HIS A 64 26.63 -7.29 -9.88
N GLU A 65 26.25 -8.47 -9.40
CA GLU A 65 24.86 -8.93 -9.31
C GLU A 65 24.05 -8.13 -8.27
N GLU A 66 24.68 -7.71 -7.17
CA GLU A 66 24.04 -6.87 -6.17
C GLU A 66 23.63 -5.48 -6.70
N LYS A 67 24.33 -4.96 -7.72
CA LYS A 67 24.02 -3.64 -8.29
C LYS A 67 22.69 -3.59 -9.02
N THR A 68 22.26 -4.72 -9.56
CA THR A 68 20.99 -4.84 -10.28
C THR A 68 19.82 -5.17 -9.35
N ASN A 69 20.11 -5.53 -8.10
CA ASN A 69 19.10 -5.70 -7.06
C ASN A 69 18.52 -4.35 -6.61
N GLY A 70 17.26 -4.38 -6.19
CA GLY A 70 16.58 -3.17 -5.79
C GLY A 70 15.30 -3.40 -5.03
N VAL A 71 14.91 -2.41 -4.24
CA VAL A 71 13.58 -2.33 -3.67
C VAL A 71 12.99 -0.98 -4.06
N VAL A 72 11.85 -1.02 -4.73
CA VAL A 72 11.19 0.19 -5.27
C VAL A 72 9.78 0.28 -4.74
N LEU A 73 9.43 1.46 -4.25
CA LEU A 73 8.07 1.80 -3.85
C LEU A 73 7.30 2.36 -5.03
N PHE A 74 6.17 1.74 -5.31
CA PHE A 74 5.16 2.18 -6.26
C PHE A 74 3.85 2.50 -5.56
N GLU A 75 3.01 3.26 -6.24
CA GLU A 75 1.59 3.39 -5.96
C GLU A 75 0.80 2.73 -7.10
N TYR A 76 -0.19 1.90 -6.75
CA TYR A 76 -1.09 1.27 -7.70
C TYR A 76 -2.49 1.19 -7.08
N ASN A 77 -3.50 1.74 -7.78
CA ASN A 77 -4.88 1.85 -7.30
C ASN A 77 -4.98 2.48 -5.89
N GLY A 78 -4.20 3.53 -5.63
CA GLY A 78 -4.16 4.22 -4.33
C GLY A 78 -3.52 3.44 -3.18
N LYS A 79 -2.91 2.28 -3.47
CA LYS A 79 -2.20 1.46 -2.48
C LYS A 79 -0.70 1.49 -2.74
N SER A 80 0.08 1.50 -1.66
CA SER A 80 1.52 1.31 -1.72
C SER A 80 1.88 -0.14 -2.08
N VAL A 81 2.78 -0.28 -3.05
CA VAL A 81 3.28 -1.56 -3.54
C VAL A 81 4.80 -1.53 -3.49
N ILE A 82 5.38 -2.54 -2.87
CA ILE A 82 6.82 -2.76 -2.81
C ILE A 82 7.19 -3.79 -3.87
N GLU A 83 8.05 -3.38 -4.79
CA GLU A 83 8.63 -4.25 -5.79
C GLU A 83 10.07 -4.60 -5.42
N ILE A 84 10.38 -5.90 -5.43
CA ILE A 84 11.71 -6.42 -5.18
C ILE A 84 12.32 -6.86 -6.51
N GLN A 85 13.39 -6.19 -6.91
CA GLN A 85 14.18 -6.52 -8.09
C GLN A 85 15.37 -7.37 -7.65
N SER A 86 15.56 -8.51 -8.30
CA SER A 86 16.71 -9.39 -8.06
C SER A 86 17.30 -9.87 -9.36
N TYR A 87 18.64 -9.99 -9.42
CA TYR A 87 19.33 -10.64 -10.53
C TYR A 87 18.96 -12.12 -10.68
N LEU A 88 18.50 -12.78 -9.61
CA LEU A 88 18.06 -14.18 -9.62
C LEU A 88 16.65 -14.36 -10.22
N SER A 89 15.93 -13.26 -10.43
CA SER A 89 14.54 -13.27 -10.87
C SER A 89 14.47 -13.13 -12.39
N SER A 90 14.01 -14.19 -13.09
CA SER A 90 13.67 -14.16 -14.53
C SER A 90 12.61 -13.11 -14.88
N SER A 91 12.52 -12.74 -16.16
CA SER A 91 11.76 -11.59 -16.72
C SER A 91 10.25 -11.54 -16.48
N LEU A 92 9.64 -12.60 -15.93
CA LEU A 92 8.24 -12.60 -15.53
C LEU A 92 8.07 -12.53 -14.01
N ASN A 93 9.13 -12.43 -13.20
CA ASN A 93 9.06 -12.59 -11.76
C ASN A 93 8.43 -11.40 -11.04
N MET A 94 7.19 -11.64 -10.64
CA MET A 94 6.26 -10.69 -10.09
C MET A 94 6.48 -10.57 -8.59
N HIS A 95 7.53 -9.86 -8.21
CA HIS A 95 7.88 -9.64 -6.82
C HIS A 95 7.27 -8.34 -6.29
N GLN A 96 6.01 -8.11 -6.62
CA GLN A 96 5.22 -7.00 -6.12
C GLN A 96 4.42 -7.46 -4.90
N TYR A 97 4.46 -6.66 -3.84
CA TYR A 97 3.78 -6.95 -2.58
C TYR A 97 3.09 -5.70 -2.06
N TYR A 98 1.91 -5.85 -1.49
CA TYR A 98 1.32 -4.81 -0.65
C TYR A 98 2.08 -4.69 0.67
N CYS A 99 1.82 -3.61 1.42
CA CYS A 99 2.48 -3.33 2.69
C CYS A 99 2.33 -4.43 3.76
N ASP A 100 1.22 -5.17 3.70
CA ASP A 100 0.93 -6.32 4.58
C ASP A 100 1.70 -7.61 4.17
N GLY A 101 2.46 -7.57 3.06
CA GLY A 101 3.19 -8.71 2.52
C GLY A 101 2.37 -9.57 1.55
N THR A 102 1.11 -9.22 1.28
CA THR A 102 0.29 -9.91 0.28
C THR A 102 0.92 -9.74 -1.11
N LYS A 103 1.25 -10.85 -1.77
CA LYS A 103 1.81 -10.85 -3.13
C LYS A 103 0.74 -10.38 -4.12
N LEU A 104 1.12 -9.45 -4.98
CA LEU A 104 0.41 -9.17 -6.23
C LEU A 104 0.79 -10.27 -7.21
N ASP A 105 -0.06 -11.29 -7.29
CA ASP A 105 0.15 -12.42 -8.15
C ASP A 105 -0.36 -12.12 -9.56
N PHE A 106 0.55 -12.11 -10.53
CA PHE A 106 0.15 -12.14 -11.93
C PHE A 106 0.81 -13.28 -12.72
N ASP A 107 1.27 -14.34 -12.03
CA ASP A 107 1.98 -15.49 -12.61
C ASP A 107 1.08 -16.39 -13.51
N SER A 108 -0.19 -16.03 -13.70
CA SER A 108 -1.10 -16.77 -14.58
C SER A 108 -1.13 -16.20 -16.01
N LEU A 109 -1.32 -17.07 -17.01
CA LEU A 109 -1.53 -16.63 -18.40
C LEU A 109 -2.77 -15.74 -18.57
N THR A 110 -3.73 -15.83 -17.65
CA THR A 110 -4.94 -15.00 -17.64
C THR A 110 -4.72 -13.60 -17.07
N THR A 111 -3.64 -13.39 -16.31
CA THR A 111 -3.35 -12.13 -15.61
C THR A 111 -2.35 -11.26 -16.38
N TYR A 112 -1.88 -11.66 -17.57
CA TYR A 112 -0.96 -10.85 -18.38
C TYR A 112 -1.51 -9.44 -18.69
N LYS A 113 -2.80 -9.32 -19.02
CA LYS A 113 -3.44 -8.00 -19.23
C LYS A 113 -3.45 -7.15 -17.96
N GLU A 114 -3.58 -7.79 -16.80
CA GLU A 114 -3.55 -7.11 -15.51
C GLU A 114 -2.14 -6.66 -15.16
N TYR A 115 -1.13 -7.46 -15.54
CA TYR A 115 0.26 -7.06 -15.43
C TYR A 115 0.59 -5.86 -16.33
N GLU A 116 0.20 -5.88 -17.61
CA GLU A 116 0.37 -4.75 -18.52
C GLU A 116 -0.35 -3.49 -17.98
N LYS A 117 -1.54 -3.66 -17.40
CA LYS A 117 -2.24 -2.59 -16.71
C LYS A 117 -1.46 -2.08 -15.50
N TYR A 118 -0.94 -2.97 -14.66
CA TYR A 118 -0.08 -2.59 -13.53
C TYR A 118 1.14 -1.80 -14.01
N LEU A 119 1.87 -2.29 -15.02
CA LEU A 119 3.04 -1.61 -15.58
C LEU A 119 2.72 -0.21 -16.13
N SER A 120 1.59 -0.06 -16.83
CA SER A 120 1.19 1.20 -17.47
C SER A 120 0.57 2.22 -16.52
N THR A 121 0.03 1.80 -15.37
CA THR A 121 -0.70 2.68 -14.45
C THR A 121 -0.04 2.86 -13.09
N ARG A 122 0.93 2.01 -12.72
CA ARG A 122 1.71 2.20 -11.49
C ARG A 122 2.51 3.50 -11.55
N LYS A 123 2.62 4.16 -10.41
CA LYS A 123 3.43 5.36 -10.25
C LYS A 123 4.63 5.04 -9.37
N LYS A 124 5.85 5.22 -9.87
CA LYS A 124 7.06 5.12 -9.06
C LYS A 124 7.09 6.26 -8.05
N ILE A 125 7.24 5.93 -6.77
CA ILE A 125 7.32 6.90 -5.67
C ILE A 125 8.78 7.13 -5.29
N LYS A 126 9.48 6.06 -4.86
CA LYS A 126 10.89 6.15 -4.46
C LYS A 126 11.62 4.82 -4.58
N VAL A 127 12.93 4.89 -4.72
CA VAL A 127 13.80 3.72 -4.55
C VAL A 127 14.17 3.64 -3.08
N LEU A 128 13.89 2.50 -2.45
CA LEU A 128 14.20 2.22 -1.04
C LEU A 128 15.60 1.64 -0.88
N TYR A 129 16.04 0.85 -1.86
CA TYR A 129 17.35 0.20 -1.91
C TYR A 129 17.78 -0.02 -3.36
N GLY A 130 19.08 0.03 -3.63
CA GLY A 130 19.67 -0.18 -4.96
C GLY A 130 19.93 1.12 -5.72
N THR A 131 20.93 1.12 -6.60
CA THR A 131 21.40 2.33 -7.31
C THR A 131 21.43 2.18 -8.83
N GLU A 132 21.45 0.96 -9.35
CA GLU A 132 21.56 0.68 -10.80
C GLU A 132 20.38 -0.15 -11.35
N ILE A 133 19.27 -0.13 -10.61
CA ILE A 133 18.02 -0.80 -10.96
C ILE A 133 17.59 -0.32 -12.36
N TRP A 134 17.50 -1.25 -13.31
CA TRP A 134 17.12 -1.04 -14.72
C TRP A 134 18.11 -0.27 -15.60
N LYS A 135 19.36 -0.02 -15.18
CA LYS A 135 20.37 0.57 -16.08
C LYS A 135 20.78 -0.35 -17.24
N PHE A 136 20.53 -1.66 -17.11
CA PHE A 136 20.99 -2.68 -18.05
C PHE A 136 19.84 -3.35 -18.84
N THR A 137 18.59 -2.96 -18.60
CA THR A 137 17.43 -3.37 -19.40
C THR A 137 17.28 -2.43 -20.59
N LYS A 138 17.80 -2.85 -21.75
CA LYS A 138 17.54 -2.25 -23.07
C LYS A 138 16.70 -3.18 -23.91
#